data_AF-A0A2K9LLJ3-F1
#
_entry.id   AF-A0A2K9LLJ3-F1
#
_cell.length_a   1.000
_cell.length_b   1.000
_cell.length_c   1.000
_cell.angle_alpha   90.00
_cell.angle_beta   90.00
_cell.angle_gamma   90.00
#
_symmetry.space_group_name_H-M   'P 1'
#
loop_
_entity.id
_entity.type
_entity.pdbx_description
1 polymer ?
#
loop_
_entity_poly.entity_id
_entity_poly.type
_entity_poly.pdbx_seq_one_letter_code
_entity_poly.pdbx_strand_id
1 'polypeptide(L)'
;MISYRYEKEQQIALYLAEALCDAEALSIIRAGVVENSQQALHLAQFFWRAVDELVKCSESNTEICGETNLQEWSELLMATFRSYLRNNGYTEEWDKASDDA
;
A
#
# COMPACT_ATOMS: atom_id res chain seq x y z
N MET A 1 -14.71 -1.57 2.91
CA MET A 1 -13.51 -1.80 3.73
C MET A 1 -12.42 -2.36 2.82
N ILE A 2 -11.15 -2.07 3.09
CA ILE A 2 -10.02 -2.67 2.38
C ILE A 2 -10.00 -4.15 2.75
N SER A 3 -10.17 -5.00 1.73
CA SER A 3 -10.22 -6.45 1.92
C SER A 3 -8.85 -7.04 1.62
N TYR A 4 -8.09 -7.32 2.68
CA TYR A 4 -6.81 -8.00 2.58
C TYR A 4 -7.03 -9.51 2.39
N ARG A 5 -6.19 -10.14 1.58
CA ARG A 5 -6.23 -11.59 1.38
C ARG A 5 -5.65 -12.34 2.58
N TYR A 6 -4.65 -11.74 3.23
CA TYR A 6 -3.96 -12.30 4.39
C TYR A 6 -3.80 -11.24 5.48
N GLU A 7 -3.87 -11.61 6.76
CA GLU A 7 -3.59 -10.67 7.87
C GLU A 7 -2.18 -10.06 7.77
N LYS A 8 -1.21 -10.87 7.31
CA LYS A 8 0.17 -10.46 7.07
C LYS A 8 0.27 -9.33 6.05
N GLU A 9 -0.61 -9.30 5.05
CA GLU A 9 -0.64 -8.26 4.03
C GLU A 9 -0.91 -6.88 4.65
N GLN A 10 -1.89 -6.81 5.57
CA GLN A 10 -2.15 -5.60 6.33
C GLN A 10 -0.98 -5.24 7.25
N GLN A 11 -0.33 -6.21 7.89
CA GLN A 11 0.84 -5.97 8.74
C GLN A 11 1.99 -5.35 7.96
N ILE A 12 2.26 -5.83 6.75
CA ILE A 12 3.29 -5.27 5.86
C ILE A 12 2.91 -3.85 5.45
N ALA A 13 1.66 -3.60 5.07
CA ALA A 13 1.21 -2.25 4.74
C ALA A 13 1.38 -1.27 5.92
N LEU A 14 1.04 -1.70 7.14
CA LEU A 14 1.23 -0.91 8.36
C LEU A 14 2.72 -0.63 8.63
N TYR A 15 3.56 -1.66 8.52
CA TYR A 15 5.02 -1.52 8.67
C TYR A 15 5.59 -0.51 7.68
N LEU A 16 5.19 -0.59 6.41
CA LEU A 16 5.66 0.32 5.36
C LEU A 16 5.21 1.76 5.61
N ALA A 17 3.97 1.95 6.08
CA ALA A 17 3.48 3.28 6.46
C ALA A 17 4.28 3.88 7.63
N GLU A 18 4.64 3.06 8.62
CA GLU A 18 5.50 3.48 9.73
C GLU A 18 6.93 3.79 9.28
N ALA A 19 7.53 2.92 8.46
CA ALA A 19 8.89 3.10 7.92
C ALA A 19 9.02 4.36 7.05
N LEU A 20 7.98 4.68 6.26
CA LEU A 20 7.93 5.89 5.43
C LEU A 20 7.50 7.14 6.21
N CYS A 21 7.28 7.03 7.53
CA CYS A 21 6.76 8.12 8.37
C CYS A 21 5.44 8.71 7.84
N ASP A 22 4.59 7.88 7.22
CA ASP A 22 3.36 8.28 6.58
C ASP A 22 2.15 8.09 7.50
N ALA A 23 1.89 9.12 8.31
CA ALA A 23 0.80 9.10 9.29
C ALA A 23 -0.60 8.99 8.65
N GLU A 24 -0.80 9.53 7.45
CA GLU A 24 -2.10 9.51 6.78
C GLU A 24 -2.39 8.12 6.19
N ALA A 25 -1.42 7.51 5.50
CA ALA A 25 -1.54 6.12 5.05
C ALA A 25 -1.75 5.16 6.24
N LEU A 26 -1.01 5.36 7.33
CA LEU A 26 -1.17 4.57 8.56
C LEU A 26 -2.60 4.68 9.11
N SER A 27 -3.16 5.89 9.13
CA SER A 27 -4.54 6.11 9.56
C SER A 27 -5.56 5.42 8.64
N ILE A 28 -5.41 5.55 7.32
CA ILE A 28 -6.29 4.92 6.33
C ILE A 28 -6.27 3.39 6.45
N ILE A 29 -5.07 2.79 6.57
CA ILE A 29 -4.89 1.34 6.68
C ILE A 29 -5.48 0.80 8.00
N ARG A 30 -5.34 1.55 9.10
CA ARG A 30 -5.94 1.18 10.41
C ARG A 30 -7.46 1.32 10.39
N ALA A 31 -7.99 2.37 9.77
CA ALA A 31 -9.43 2.55 9.58
C ALA A 31 -10.03 1.50 8.62
N GLY A 32 -9.22 1.00 7.69
CA GLY A 32 -9.63 0.05 6.66
C GLY A 32 -10.59 0.66 5.65
N VAL A 33 -10.67 1.99 5.56
CA VAL A 33 -11.57 2.70 4.65
C VAL A 33 -10.97 4.04 4.23
N VAL A 34 -11.19 4.40 2.98
CA VAL A 34 -10.92 5.72 2.41
C VAL A 34 -12.22 6.52 2.46
N GLU A 35 -12.16 7.74 3.00
CA GLU A 35 -13.35 8.58 3.22
C GLU A 35 -13.61 9.55 2.06
N ASN A 36 -12.59 9.86 1.26
CA ASN A 36 -12.68 10.86 0.21
C ASN A 36 -11.58 10.68 -0.84
N SER A 37 -11.71 11.41 -1.95
CA SER A 37 -10.76 11.43 -3.07
C SER A 37 -9.33 11.77 -2.65
N GLN A 38 -9.14 12.67 -1.66
CA GLN A 38 -7.79 13.03 -1.20
C GLN A 38 -7.10 11.85 -0.52
N GLN A 39 -7.81 11.14 0.37
CA GLN A 39 -7.29 9.92 1.01
C GLN A 39 -7.08 8.79 -0.02
N ALA A 40 -7.92 8.71 -1.06
CA ALA A 40 -7.76 7.74 -2.14
C ALA A 40 -6.45 7.96 -2.89
N LEU A 41 -6.20 9.22 -3.28
CA LEU A 41 -4.95 9.62 -3.94
C LEU A 41 -3.74 9.39 -3.04
N HIS A 42 -3.86 9.73 -1.76
CA HIS A 42 -2.79 9.52 -0.79
C HIS A 42 -2.43 8.04 -0.63
N LEU A 43 -3.45 7.17 -0.52
CA LEU A 43 -3.25 5.72 -0.43
C LEU A 43 -2.56 5.16 -1.70
N ALA A 44 -2.93 5.66 -2.88
CA ALA A 44 -2.32 5.25 -4.14
C ALA A 44 -0.85 5.71 -4.23
N GLN A 45 -0.54 6.96 -3.85
CA GLN A 45 0.83 7.47 -3.80
C GLN A 45 1.68 6.80 -2.72
N PHE A 46 1.07 6.43 -1.60
CA PHE A 46 1.70 5.58 -0.59
C PHE A 46 2.12 4.24 -1.17
N PHE A 47 1.25 3.57 -1.93
CA PHE A 47 1.59 2.27 -2.52
C PHE A 47 2.88 2.33 -3.35
N TRP A 48 3.03 3.32 -4.24
CA TRP A 48 4.23 3.43 -5.07
C TRP A 48 5.51 3.67 -4.26
N ARG A 49 5.46 4.55 -3.24
CA ARG A 49 6.58 4.72 -2.31
C ARG A 49 6.89 3.45 -1.52
N ALA A 50 5.86 2.67 -1.18
CA ALA A 50 5.99 1.40 -0.48
C ALA A 50 6.64 0.33 -1.38
N VAL A 51 6.36 0.33 -2.69
CA VAL A 51 7.05 -0.52 -3.67
C VAL A 51 8.55 -0.22 -3.70
N ASP A 52 8.94 1.06 -3.76
CA ASP A 52 10.35 1.46 -3.73
C ASP A 52 11.06 0.95 -2.46
N GLU A 53 10.39 1.03 -1.31
CA GLU A 53 10.94 0.54 -0.05
C GLU A 53 11.07 -0.99 -0.02
N LEU A 54 10.08 -1.71 -0.55
CA LEU A 54 10.15 -3.17 -0.70
C LEU A 54 11.31 -3.60 -1.60
N VAL A 55 11.57 -2.86 -2.69
CA VAL A 55 12.71 -3.11 -3.58
C VAL A 55 14.03 -2.92 -2.83
N LYS A 56 14.20 -1.81 -2.11
CA LYS A 56 15.42 -1.56 -1.30
C LYS A 56 15.64 -2.62 -0.22
N CYS A 57 14.58 -3.05 0.45
CA CYS A 57 14.67 -4.12 1.44
C CYS A 57 15.07 -5.45 0.79
N SER A 58 14.53 -5.76 -0.39
CA SER A 58 14.89 -6.96 -1.16
C SER A 58 16.37 -6.95 -1.56
N GLU A 59 16.86 -5.84 -2.11
CA GLU A 59 18.27 -5.67 -2.52
C GLU A 59 19.25 -5.78 -1.34
N SER A 60 18.81 -5.37 -0.14
CA SER A 60 19.61 -5.42 1.08
C SER A 60 19.44 -6.72 1.88
N ASN A 61 18.64 -7.68 1.42
CA ASN A 61 18.23 -8.87 2.16
C ASN A 61 17.61 -8.55 3.55
N THR A 62 16.92 -7.43 3.64
CA THR A 62 16.17 -7.02 4.84
C THR A 62 14.81 -7.70 4.84
N GLU A 63 14.50 -8.43 5.91
CA GLU A 63 13.18 -9.03 6.09
C GLU A 63 12.16 -8.00 6.56
N ILE A 64 10.94 -8.06 6.03
CA ILE A 64 9.81 -7.25 6.51
C ILE A 64 8.78 -8.18 7.12
N CYS A 65 8.44 -7.96 8.39
CA CYS A 65 7.46 -8.79 9.12
C CYS A 65 7.77 -10.31 9.07
N GLY A 66 9.06 -10.67 8.96
CA GLY A 66 9.55 -12.06 8.82
C GLY A 66 9.48 -12.63 7.40
N GLU A 67 9.21 -11.79 6.40
CA GLU A 67 9.07 -12.19 5.00
C GLU A 67 10.28 -11.75 4.18
N THR A 68 10.75 -12.64 3.31
CA THR A 68 11.85 -12.41 2.36
C THR A 68 11.37 -12.29 0.91
N ASN A 69 10.21 -12.88 0.58
CA ASN A 69 9.63 -12.79 -0.77
C ASN A 69 8.86 -11.46 -0.97
N LEU A 70 9.56 -10.34 -0.87
CA LEU A 70 8.95 -9.00 -0.89
C LEU A 70 8.28 -8.66 -2.23
N GLN A 71 8.70 -9.32 -3.32
CA GLN A 71 8.06 -9.17 -4.63
C GLN A 71 6.62 -9.67 -4.62
N GLU A 72 6.36 -10.86 -4.06
CA GLU A 72 5.00 -11.42 -3.97
C GLU A 72 4.09 -10.53 -3.12
N TRP A 73 4.61 -9.99 -2.02
CA TRP A 73 3.86 -9.07 -1.16
C TRP A 73 3.55 -7.74 -1.83
N SER A 74 4.47 -7.21 -2.66
CA SER A 74 4.23 -6.05 -3.50
C SER A 74 3.05 -6.27 -4.46
N GLU A 75 3.02 -7.42 -5.15
CA GLU A 75 1.94 -7.78 -6.08
C GLU A 75 0.59 -7.94 -5.39
N LEU A 76 0.57 -8.54 -4.19
CA LEU A 76 -0.64 -8.68 -3.37
C LEU A 76 -1.18 -7.31 -2.95
N LEU A 77 -0.33 -6.43 -2.42
CA LEU A 77 -0.71 -5.07 -2.04
C LEU A 77 -1.23 -4.26 -3.24
N MET A 78 -0.58 -4.41 -4.40
CA MET A 78 -1.05 -3.80 -5.64
C MET A 78 -2.47 -4.25 -5.97
N ALA A 79 -2.72 -5.55 -5.95
CA ALA A 79 -4.03 -6.11 -6.25
C ALA A 79 -5.10 -5.62 -5.26
N THR A 80 -4.78 -5.59 -3.97
CA THR A 80 -5.68 -5.16 -2.90
C THR A 80 -6.03 -3.69 -3.01
N PHE A 81 -5.05 -2.79 -3.07
CA PHE A 81 -5.31 -1.35 -3.11
C PHE A 81 -5.96 -0.93 -4.42
N ARG A 82 -5.50 -1.46 -5.56
CA ARG A 82 -6.09 -1.16 -6.87
C ARG A 82 -7.55 -1.62 -6.93
N SER A 83 -7.82 -2.86 -6.51
CA SER A 83 -9.19 -3.40 -6.50
C SER A 83 -10.09 -2.58 -5.58
N TYR A 84 -9.62 -2.28 -4.37
CA TYR A 84 -10.35 -1.48 -3.42
C TYR A 84 -10.71 -0.10 -3.97
N LEU A 85 -9.73 0.66 -4.46
CA LEU A 85 -9.94 2.02 -4.96
C LEU A 85 -10.89 2.02 -6.16
N ARG A 86 -10.70 1.12 -7.13
CA ARG A 86 -11.57 1.00 -8.30
C ARG A 86 -13.01 0.67 -7.93
N ASN A 87 -13.21 -0.28 -7.02
CA ASN A 87 -14.56 -0.69 -6.59
C ASN A 87 -15.29 0.41 -5.81
N ASN A 88 -14.58 1.42 -5.29
CA ASN A 88 -15.17 2.56 -4.58
C ASN A 88 -15.22 3.83 -5.45
N GLY A 89 -14.94 3.73 -6.76
CA GLY A 89 -15.04 4.85 -7.70
C GLY A 89 -13.78 5.72 -7.81
N TYR A 90 -12.69 5.34 -7.15
CA TYR A 90 -11.44 6.10 -7.12
C TYR A 90 -10.42 5.64 -8.17
N THR A 91 -10.89 5.38 -9.39
CA THR A 91 -10.02 4.90 -10.48
C THR A 91 -9.07 5.99 -10.93
N GLU A 92 -9.55 7.24 -11.00
CA GLU A 92 -8.75 8.39 -11.43
C GLU A 92 -7.58 8.68 -10.49
N GLU A 93 -7.78 8.54 -9.19
CA GLU A 93 -6.75 8.73 -8.17
C GLU A 93 -5.67 7.66 -8.24
N TRP A 94 -6.07 6.41 -8.50
CA TRP A 94 -5.11 5.32 -8.73
C TRP A 94 -4.27 5.56 -9.99
N ASP A 95 -4.93 5.87 -11.10
CA ASP A 95 -4.26 6.06 -12.39
C ASP A 95 -3.33 7.29 -12.32
N LYS A 96 -3.77 8.40 -11.72
CA LYS A 96 -2.94 9.59 -11.50
C LYS A 96 -1.68 9.29 -10.69
N ALA A 97 -1.80 8.55 -9.59
CA ALA A 97 -0.63 8.20 -8.78
C ALA A 97 0.35 7.29 -9.55
N SER A 98 -0.13 6.46 -10.47
CA SER A 98 0.69 5.58 -11.31
C SER A 98 1.42 6.33 -12.42
N ASP A 99 0.87 7.42 -12.94
CA ASP A 99 1.52 8.23 -13.98
C ASP A 99 2.63 9.12 -13.40
N ASP A 100 2.52 9.49 -12.12
CA ASP A 100 3.47 10.34 -11.40
C ASP A 100 4.61 9.57 -10.69
N ALA A 101 4.55 8.22 -10.67
CA ALA A 101 5.52 7.32 -10.03
C ALA A 101 6.59 6.81 -10.99
#